data_AF-A0A7D5RES3-F1
#
_entry.id   AF-A0A7D5RES3-F1
#
_cell.length_a   1.000
_cell.length_b   1.000
_cell.length_c   1.000
_cell.angle_alpha   90.00
_cell.angle_beta   90.00
_cell.angle_gamma   90.00
#
_symmetry.space_group_name_H-M   'P 1'
#
loop_
_entity.id
_entity.type
_entity.pdbx_description
1 polymer ?
#
loop_
_entity_poly.entity_id
_entity_poly.type
_entity_poly.pdbx_seq_one_letter_code
_entity_poly.pdbx_strand_id
1 'polypeptide(L)'
;MQYFDSNGYLSWSVSKKKYIILGSNQPKDGLVKCPSCHVGKLIVIRSRKTKKRFIGCSNYYNGCKASSPLLQKAMLRATKIPCESCSWPLVVFRYSRKQKWTKQCSNINCPSRKSKA
;
A
#
# COMPACT_ATOMS: atom_id res chain seq x y z
N MET A 1 15.33 22.71 -17.87
CA MET A 1 16.35 23.03 -16.84
C MET A 1 16.18 22.05 -15.68
N GLN A 2 17.18 21.21 -15.40
CA GLN A 2 17.16 20.27 -14.27
C GLN A 2 17.99 20.88 -13.14
N TYR A 3 17.43 20.97 -11.94
CA TYR A 3 18.15 21.47 -10.77
C TYR A 3 18.63 20.29 -9.93
N PHE A 4 19.92 20.29 -9.59
CA PHE A 4 20.52 19.31 -8.68
C PHE A 4 20.38 19.81 -7.24
N ASP A 5 19.91 18.95 -6.35
CA ASP A 5 20.04 19.11 -4.90
C ASP A 5 20.75 17.87 -4.34
N SER A 6 21.38 18.04 -3.18
CA SER A 6 22.00 17.04 -2.32
C SER A 6 21.20 15.73 -2.16
N ASN A 7 19.87 15.78 -2.34
CA ASN A 7 18.93 14.66 -2.16
C ASN A 7 18.30 14.14 -3.48
N GLY A 8 18.78 14.56 -4.65
CA GLY A 8 18.39 14.04 -5.97
C GLY A 8 18.01 15.12 -7.00
N TYR A 9 17.79 14.69 -8.24
CA TYR A 9 17.47 15.56 -9.38
C TYR A 9 16.04 16.09 -9.33
N LEU A 10 15.82 17.41 -9.30
CA LEU A 10 14.50 18.05 -9.40
C LEU A 10 14.10 18.28 -10.87
N SER A 11 12.94 17.74 -11.28
CA SER A 11 12.38 17.92 -12.62
C SER A 11 10.90 18.27 -12.60
N TRP A 12 10.45 19.08 -13.55
CA TRP A 12 9.03 19.41 -13.71
C TRP A 12 8.26 18.24 -14.35
N SER A 13 7.25 17.72 -13.65
CA SER A 13 6.34 16.71 -14.19
C SER A 13 5.13 17.38 -14.84
N VAL A 14 5.06 17.34 -16.18
CA VAL A 14 3.95 17.91 -16.97
C VAL A 14 2.60 17.30 -16.57
N SER A 15 2.55 15.97 -16.42
CA SER A 15 1.34 15.24 -16.02
C SER A 15 0.84 15.62 -14.61
N LYS A 16 1.74 16.00 -13.70
CA LYS A 16 1.39 16.33 -12.30
C LYS A 16 1.44 17.83 -12.00
N LYS A 17 1.79 18.66 -12.99
CA LYS A 17 2.02 20.12 -12.88
C LYS A 17 2.80 20.51 -11.61
N LYS A 18 3.89 19.80 -11.32
CA LYS A 18 4.76 20.10 -10.18
C LYS A 18 6.18 19.57 -10.35
N TYR A 19 7.14 20.17 -9.67
CA TYR A 19 8.49 19.66 -9.56
C TYR A 19 8.52 18.35 -8.72
N ILE A 20 9.29 17.36 -9.17
CA ILE A 20 9.47 16.06 -8.54
C ILE A 20 10.96 15.71 -8.47
N ILE A 21 11.37 15.05 -7.38
CA ILE A 21 12.72 14.49 -7.24
C ILE A 21 12.76 13.16 -8.01
N LEU A 22 13.58 13.06 -9.06
CA LEU A 22 13.77 11.89 -9.93
C LEU A 22 14.62 10.77 -9.28
N GLY A 23 15.18 11.02 -8.09
CA GLY A 23 16.03 10.06 -7.37
C GLY A 23 15.34 9.23 -6.27
N SER A 24 14.12 9.58 -5.86
CA SER A 24 13.44 8.80 -4.81
C SER A 24 12.70 7.60 -5.42
N ASN A 25 13.35 6.44 -5.49
CA ASN A 25 12.74 5.13 -5.79
C ASN A 25 11.69 4.68 -4.74
N GLN A 26 11.16 5.60 -3.93
CA GLN A 26 10.09 5.28 -2.99
C GLN A 26 8.73 5.43 -3.67
N PRO A 27 7.88 4.39 -3.63
CA PRO A 27 6.52 4.49 -4.14
C PRO A 27 5.77 5.57 -3.36
N LYS A 28 5.19 6.54 -4.08
CA LYS A 28 4.39 7.63 -3.48
C LYS A 28 3.19 7.10 -2.68
N ASP A 29 2.70 5.92 -3.07
CA ASP A 29 1.56 5.22 -2.44
C ASP A 29 1.99 4.17 -1.40
N GLY A 30 3.26 4.16 -0.99
CA GLY A 30 3.75 3.27 0.06
C GLY A 30 3.03 3.48 1.39
N LEU A 31 2.43 2.41 1.92
CA LEU A 31 1.66 2.45 3.17
C LEU A 31 2.56 2.27 4.39
N VAL A 32 3.12 1.08 4.53
CA VAL A 32 4.01 0.67 5.64
C VAL A 32 5.18 -0.11 5.07
N LYS A 33 6.29 -0.22 5.82
CA LYS A 33 7.42 -1.07 5.41
C LYS A 33 6.97 -2.53 5.32
N CYS A 34 7.50 -3.26 4.34
CA CYS A 34 7.19 -4.67 4.16
C CYS A 34 7.81 -5.50 5.30
N PRO A 35 7.02 -6.27 6.07
CA PRO A 35 7.56 -7.09 7.15
C PRO A 35 8.35 -8.31 6.68
N SER A 36 8.24 -8.70 5.39
CA SER A 36 8.97 -9.87 4.87
C SER A 36 10.35 -9.54 4.32
N CYS A 37 10.54 -8.35 3.74
CA CYS A 37 11.82 -7.98 3.12
C CYS A 37 12.45 -6.73 3.72
N HIS A 38 11.74 -5.93 4.53
CA HIS A 38 12.17 -4.69 5.18
C HIS A 38 12.71 -3.56 4.27
N VAL A 39 12.96 -3.84 2.99
CA VAL A 39 13.42 -2.91 1.97
C VAL A 39 12.24 -2.19 1.30
N GLY A 40 11.24 -2.96 0.88
CA GLY A 40 10.07 -2.44 0.16
C GLY A 40 8.99 -1.86 1.05
N LYS A 41 8.00 -1.22 0.44
CA LYS A 41 6.76 -0.79 1.11
C LYS A 41 5.57 -1.60 0.60
N LEU A 42 4.59 -1.83 1.47
CA LEU A 42 3.31 -2.42 1.06
C LEU A 42 2.46 -1.37 0.36
N ILE A 43 1.88 -1.73 -0.78
CA ILE A 43 1.05 -0.87 -1.63
C ILE A 43 -0.24 -1.60 -2.01
N VAL A 44 -1.32 -0.83 -2.25
CA VAL A 44 -2.55 -1.40 -2.81
C VAL A 44 -2.41 -1.48 -4.33
N ILE A 45 -2.56 -2.68 -4.87
CA ILE A 45 -2.45 -2.98 -6.29
C ILE A 45 -3.81 -3.46 -6.79
N ARG A 46 -4.20 -2.99 -7.98
CA ARG A 46 -5.31 -3.56 -8.74
C ARG A 46 -4.74 -4.35 -9.91
N SER A 47 -4.97 -5.67 -9.90
CA SER A 47 -4.52 -6.54 -10.99
C SER A 47 -5.14 -6.10 -12.31
N ARG A 48 -4.32 -5.93 -13.36
CA ARG A 48 -4.83 -5.60 -14.70
C ARG A 48 -5.60 -6.77 -15.31
N LYS A 49 -5.16 -8.01 -15.07
CA LYS A 49 -5.74 -9.25 -15.61
C LYS A 49 -7.06 -9.62 -14.93
N THR A 50 -7.08 -9.64 -13.60
CA THR A 50 -8.27 -10.11 -12.84
C THR A 50 -9.15 -8.97 -12.34
N LYS A 51 -8.71 -7.71 -12.48
CA LYS A 51 -9.36 -6.50 -11.93
C LYS A 51 -9.52 -6.49 -10.40
N LYS A 52 -9.04 -7.54 -9.71
CA LYS A 52 -9.07 -7.71 -8.25
C LYS A 52 -8.03 -6.82 -7.57
N ARG A 53 -8.37 -6.37 -6.36
CA ARG A 53 -7.53 -5.54 -5.49
C ARG A 53 -6.79 -6.41 -4.47
N PHE A 54 -5.51 -6.12 -4.23
CA PHE A 54 -4.71 -6.83 -3.24
C PHE A 54 -3.63 -5.88 -2.70
N ILE A 55 -3.04 -6.22 -1.56
CA ILE A 55 -1.82 -5.56 -1.09
C ILE A 55 -0.64 -6.39 -1.54
N GLY A 56 0.37 -5.73 -2.09
CA GLY A 56 1.64 -6.35 -2.47
C GLY A 56 2.82 -5.49 -2.07
N CYS A 57 4.00 -6.10 -1.98
CA CYS A 57 5.25 -5.37 -1.79
C CYS A 57 5.64 -4.63 -3.07
N SER A 58 6.12 -3.39 -2.94
CA SER A 58 6.73 -2.65 -4.05
C SER A 58 8.01 -3.31 -4.58
N ASN A 59 8.67 -4.13 -3.75
CA ASN A 59 9.90 -4.85 -4.08
C ASN A 59 9.64 -6.27 -4.65
N TYR A 60 8.47 -6.48 -5.27
CA TYR A 60 8.09 -7.79 -5.80
C TYR A 60 9.06 -8.31 -6.88
N TYR A 61 9.53 -7.43 -7.77
CA TYR A 61 10.46 -7.78 -8.84
C TYR A 61 11.81 -8.30 -8.33
N ASN A 62 12.22 -7.91 -7.13
CA ASN A 62 13.45 -8.36 -6.47
C ASN A 62 13.21 -9.61 -5.58
N GLY A 63 12.14 -10.38 -5.85
CA GLY A 63 11.88 -11.67 -5.21
C GLY A 63 10.94 -11.65 -4.00
N CYS A 64 10.44 -10.48 -3.56
CA CYS A 64 9.54 -10.41 -2.41
C CYS A 64 8.12 -10.90 -2.76
N LYS A 65 7.67 -12.00 -2.14
CA LYS A 65 6.34 -12.60 -2.39
C LYS A 65 5.24 -12.15 -1.42
N ALA A 66 5.50 -11.14 -0.58
CA ALA A 66 4.52 -10.64 0.38
C ALA A 66 3.30 -10.04 -0.35
N SER A 67 2.18 -10.76 -0.29
CA SER A 67 0.91 -10.31 -0.85
C SER A 67 -0.28 -10.83 -0.04
N SER A 68 -1.37 -10.06 0.00
CA SER A 68 -2.61 -10.46 0.68
C SER A 68 -3.81 -9.94 -0.11
N PRO A 69 -4.83 -10.78 -0.39
CA PRO A 69 -6.04 -10.35 -1.08
C PRO A 69 -6.83 -9.36 -0.22
N LEU A 70 -7.38 -8.33 -0.85
CA LEU A 70 -8.25 -7.36 -0.18
C LEU A 70 -9.73 -7.66 -0.42
N LEU A 71 -10.60 -6.95 0.31
CA LEU A 71 -12.04 -6.98 0.10
C LEU A 71 -12.40 -6.42 -1.29
N GLN A 72 -12.95 -7.28 -2.14
CA GLN A 72 -13.19 -6.95 -3.55
C GLN A 72 -14.42 -6.09 -3.78
N LYS A 73 -15.49 -6.32 -3.01
CA LYS A 73 -16.79 -5.65 -3.16
C LYS A 73 -16.92 -4.39 -2.27
N ALA A 74 -16.11 -4.26 -1.23
CA ALA A 74 -16.20 -3.14 -0.30
C ALA A 74 -15.58 -1.85 -0.88
N MET A 75 -16.12 -0.69 -0.45
CA MET A 75 -15.36 0.56 -0.49
C MET A 75 -14.28 0.47 0.57
N LEU A 76 -13.02 0.71 0.17
CA LEU A 76 -11.86 0.48 1.02
C LEU A 76 -10.91 1.66 0.92
N ARG A 77 -10.37 2.06 2.07
CA ARG A 77 -9.28 3.02 2.21
C ARG A 77 -8.16 2.34 3.00
N ALA A 78 -6.97 2.29 2.41
CA ALA A 78 -5.79 1.78 3.12
C ALA A 78 -5.16 2.89 3.96
N THR A 79 -4.73 2.54 5.16
CA THR A 79 -4.08 3.48 6.08
C THR A 79 -2.58 3.20 6.17
N LYS A 80 -1.81 4.20 6.60
CA LYS A 80 -0.37 4.05 6.88
C LYS A 80 -0.10 3.54 8.31
N ILE A 81 -1.14 3.08 9.00
CA ILE A 81 -1.04 2.57 10.37
C ILE A 81 -0.69 1.08 10.29
N PRO A 82 0.46 0.66 10.82
CA PRO A 82 0.80 -0.75 10.90
C PRO A 82 -0.07 -1.46 11.94
N CYS A 83 -0.38 -2.72 11.68
CA CYS A 83 -0.99 -3.63 12.64
C CYS A 83 0.05 -4.05 13.68
N GLU A 84 -0.32 -4.04 14.96
CA GLU A 84 0.59 -4.42 16.05
C GLU A 84 1.03 -5.89 15.97
N SER A 85 0.18 -6.79 15.47
CA SER A 85 0.48 -8.23 15.47
C SER A 85 1.29 -8.71 14.26
N CYS A 86 1.17 -8.06 13.10
CA CYS A 86 1.83 -8.53 11.87
C CYS A 86 2.52 -7.44 11.05
N SER A 87 2.44 -6.17 11.48
CA SER A 87 3.03 -5.01 10.82
C SER A 87 2.51 -4.71 9.41
N TRP A 88 1.44 -5.38 8.96
CA TRP A 88 0.71 -5.03 7.74
C TRP A 88 -0.18 -3.81 7.96
N PRO A 89 -0.51 -3.04 6.90
CA PRO A 89 -1.33 -1.84 7.06
C PRO A 89 -2.77 -2.18 7.44
N LEU A 90 -3.38 -1.31 8.23
CA LEU A 90 -4.81 -1.39 8.53
C LEU A 90 -5.63 -0.82 7.36
N VAL A 91 -6.79 -1.41 7.10
CA VAL A 91 -7.74 -0.95 6.09
C VAL A 91 -9.05 -0.57 6.76
N VAL A 92 -9.67 0.50 6.26
CA VAL A 92 -10.97 0.96 6.70
C VAL A 92 -11.95 0.75 5.54
N PHE A 93 -13.05 0.05 5.79
CA PHE A 93 -13.97 -0.35 4.74
C PHE A 93 -15.44 -0.28 5.16
N ARG A 94 -16.33 -0.26 4.15
CA ARG A 94 -17.78 -0.44 4.29
C ARG A 94 -18.34 -1.09 3.03
N TYR A 95 -19.41 -1.89 3.15
CA TYR A 95 -20.05 -2.50 1.98
C TYR A 95 -21.16 -1.63 1.39
N SER A 96 -21.86 -0.86 2.23
CA SER A 96 -22.92 0.05 1.82
C SER A 96 -22.73 1.43 2.45
N ARG A 97 -23.30 2.47 1.84
CA ARG A 97 -23.25 3.84 2.37
C ARG A 97 -23.93 3.98 3.73
N LYS A 98 -24.93 3.12 4.01
CA LYS A 98 -25.65 3.07 5.30
C LYS A 98 -24.83 2.45 6.44
N GLN A 99 -23.80 1.66 6.11
CA GLN A 99 -22.96 1.02 7.12
C GLN A 99 -21.88 1.99 7.63
N LYS A 100 -21.56 1.87 8.92
CA LYS A 100 -20.40 2.54 9.52
C LYS A 100 -19.11 2.00 8.90
N TRP A 101 -18.07 2.83 8.91
CA TRP A 101 -16.75 2.40 8.48
C TRP A 101 -16.13 1.49 9.55
N THR A 102 -15.69 0.30 9.12
CA THR A 102 -15.04 -0.68 10.00
C THR A 102 -13.55 -0.74 9.69
N LYS A 103 -12.72 -0.89 10.73
CA LYS A 103 -11.27 -1.01 10.63
C LYS A 103 -10.85 -2.46 10.80
N GLN A 104 -9.94 -2.95 9.96
CA GLN A 104 -9.45 -4.32 10.01
C GLN A 104 -8.02 -4.42 9.46
N CYS A 105 -7.26 -5.42 9.86
CA CYS A 105 -5.97 -5.73 9.24
C CYS A 105 -6.14 -6.19 7.79
N SER A 106 -5.23 -5.73 6.91
CA SER A 106 -5.21 -6.12 5.49
C SER A 106 -4.69 -7.54 5.26
N ASN A 107 -3.91 -8.09 6.19
CA ASN A 107 -3.37 -9.43 6.08
C ASN A 107 -4.46 -10.44 6.47
N ILE A 108 -4.81 -11.35 5.55
CA ILE A 108 -5.79 -12.40 5.80
C ILE A 108 -5.31 -13.42 6.83
N ASN A 109 -3.99 -13.61 6.93
CA ASN A 109 -3.37 -14.54 7.86
C ASN A 109 -3.08 -13.89 9.23
N CYS A 110 -3.52 -12.65 9.46
CA CYS A 110 -3.27 -11.96 10.72
C CYS A 110 -4.04 -12.63 11.88
N PRO A 111 -3.39 -12.93 13.03
CA PRO A 111 -4.08 -13.45 14.19
C PRO A 111 -5.17 -12.50 14.71
N SER A 112 -4.94 -11.18 14.62
CA SER A 112 -5.91 -10.16 15.04
C SER A 112 -7.22 -10.15 14.23
N ARG A 113 -7.26 -10.85 13.09
CA ARG A 113 -8.43 -10.94 12.22
C ARG A 113 -9.29 -12.15 12.55
N LYS A 114 -8.72 -13.18 13.17
CA LYS A 114 -9.48 -14.32 13.68
C LYS A 114 -10.21 -13.81 14.92
N SER A 115 -11.44 -13.32 14.77
CA SER A 115 -12.35 -13.23 15.90
C SER A 115 -12.34 -14.60 16.57
N LYS A 116 -12.03 -14.67 17.86
CA LYS A 116 -12.31 -15.86 18.67
C LYS A 116 -13.78 -16.20 18.39
N ALA A 117 -14.00 -17.35 17.76
CA ALA A 117 -15.33 -17.92 17.61
C ALA A 117 -15.92 -18.17 19.00
#